data_AF-G3HE88-F1
#
_entry.id   AF-G3HE88-F1
#
_cell.length_a   1.000
_cell.length_b   1.000
_cell.length_c   1.000
_cell.angle_alpha   90.00
_cell.angle_beta   90.00
_cell.angle_gamma   90.00
#
_symmetry.space_group_name_H-M   'P 1'
#
loop_
_entity.id
_entity.type
_entity.pdbx_description
1 polymer ?
#
loop_
_entity_poly.entity_id
_entity_poly.type
_entity_poly.pdbx_seq_one_letter_code
_entity_poly.pdbx_strand_id
1 'polypeptide(L)'
;MGRLHCTQDPVPEAVRGDMQQLNQLGAQQFSALTEVLFHFLTEPKEVEHFLAQLSEFATTNQISLGPLKSIMKSLLLVPNGALKKGLTAEQVRADLLTLGLSEEKATYFSEKWKQNAPTLAQWAIGQTLMINQLVDMEWRFGVKVGG
;
A
#
# COMPACT_ATOMS: atom_id res chain seq x y z
N MET A 1 5.09 -2.66 21.82
CA MET A 1 4.77 -2.79 20.38
C MET A 1 3.83 -1.65 20.02
N GLY A 2 4.25 -0.73 19.14
CA GLY A 2 3.45 0.45 18.77
C GLY A 2 2.18 0.05 18.02
N ARG A 3 1.03 0.53 18.49
CA ARG A 3 -0.25 0.38 17.78
C ARG A 3 -0.24 1.34 16.60
N LEU A 4 -0.69 0.87 15.43
CA LEU A 4 -0.96 1.75 14.31
C LEU A 4 -2.32 2.43 14.50
N HIS A 5 -2.46 3.65 14.01
CA HIS A 5 -3.73 4.34 13.93
C HIS A 5 -4.63 3.66 12.89
N CYS A 6 -4.02 3.17 11.82
CA CYS A 6 -4.66 2.44 10.73
C CYS A 6 -5.31 1.10 11.13
N THR A 7 -4.69 0.30 12.01
CA THR A 7 -5.23 -1.00 12.45
C THR A 7 -5.11 -1.19 13.96
N GLN A 8 -6.13 -1.75 14.61
CA GLN A 8 -6.07 -2.12 16.03
C GLN A 8 -5.38 -3.48 16.25
N ASP A 9 -5.25 -4.29 15.19
CA ASP A 9 -4.59 -5.60 15.23
C ASP A 9 -3.06 -5.46 15.26
N PRO A 10 -2.32 -6.41 15.86
CA PRO A 10 -0.87 -6.44 15.77
C PRO A 10 -0.43 -6.49 14.30
N VAL A 11 0.45 -5.57 13.93
CA VAL A 11 1.05 -5.53 12.60
C VAL A 11 1.79 -6.84 12.34
N PRO A 12 1.47 -7.57 11.26
CA PRO A 12 2.19 -8.78 10.90
C PRO A 12 3.69 -8.50 10.73
N GLU A 13 4.56 -9.39 11.21
CA GLU A 13 6.02 -9.22 11.04
C GLU A 13 6.42 -9.13 9.57
N ALA A 14 5.66 -9.78 8.67
CA ALA A 14 5.82 -9.66 7.23
C ALA A 14 5.76 -8.20 6.73
N VAL A 15 4.84 -7.40 7.26
CA VAL A 15 4.69 -5.97 6.89
C VAL A 15 5.94 -5.19 7.27
N ARG A 16 6.53 -5.51 8.43
CA ARG A 16 7.75 -4.85 8.92
C ARG A 16 8.95 -5.22 8.03
N GLY A 17 9.06 -6.50 7.63
CA GLY A 17 10.06 -6.96 6.66
C GLY A 17 9.90 -6.31 5.28
N ASP A 18 8.67 -6.15 4.82
CA ASP A 18 8.35 -5.46 3.57
C ASP A 18 8.74 -3.98 3.60
N MET A 19 8.50 -3.28 4.73
CA MET A 19 8.93 -1.88 4.88
C MET A 19 10.45 -1.73 4.86
N GLN A 20 11.18 -2.69 5.42
CA GLN A 20 12.64 -2.73 5.33
C GLN A 20 13.10 -2.91 3.88
N GLN A 21 12.46 -3.77 3.10
CA GLN A 21 12.74 -3.88 1.67
C GLN A 21 12.40 -2.61 0.89
N LEU A 22 11.26 -1.97 1.20
CA LEU A 22 10.90 -0.66 0.65
C LEU A 22 11.97 0.38 0.93
N ASN A 23 12.60 0.34 2.12
CA ASN A 23 13.70 1.25 2.44
C ASN A 23 14.93 1.04 1.57
N GLN A 24 15.19 -0.19 1.12
CA GLN A 24 16.30 -0.48 0.19
C GLN A 24 16.06 0.05 -1.23
N LEU A 25 14.80 0.30 -1.61
CA LEU A 25 14.50 0.93 -2.89
C LEU A 25 15.03 2.36 -2.95
N GLY A 26 15.52 2.81 -4.09
CA GLY A 26 15.86 4.21 -4.31
C GLY A 26 14.63 5.12 -4.18
N ALA A 27 14.85 6.42 -3.97
CA ALA A 27 13.75 7.40 -3.89
C ALA A 27 12.87 7.38 -5.16
N GLN A 28 13.48 7.28 -6.35
CA GLN A 28 12.76 7.20 -7.62
C GLN A 28 11.88 5.94 -7.73
N GLN A 29 12.38 4.80 -7.25
CA GLN A 29 11.69 3.51 -7.27
C GLN A 29 10.49 3.52 -6.32
N PHE A 30 10.68 4.09 -5.13
CA PHE A 30 9.60 4.31 -4.17
C PHE A 30 8.53 5.26 -4.71
N SER A 31 8.95 6.37 -5.34
CA SER A 31 8.02 7.32 -5.96
C SER A 31 7.19 6.64 -7.04
N ALA A 32 7.82 5.91 -7.97
CA ALA A 32 7.11 5.18 -9.02
C ALA A 32 6.10 4.17 -8.46
N LEU A 33 6.49 3.37 -7.44
CA LEU A 33 5.56 2.45 -6.77
C LEU A 33 4.40 3.17 -6.09
N THR A 34 4.68 4.31 -5.45
CA THR A 34 3.66 5.12 -4.78
C THR A 34 2.69 5.70 -5.80
N GLU A 35 3.16 6.17 -6.95
CA GLU A 35 2.28 6.67 -8.02
C GLU A 35 1.39 5.57 -8.60
N VAL A 36 1.96 4.40 -8.89
CA VAL A 36 1.22 3.23 -9.37
C VAL A 36 0.14 2.82 -8.35
N LEU A 37 0.46 2.85 -7.05
CA LEU A 37 -0.49 2.58 -5.98
C LEU A 37 -1.63 3.60 -5.93
N PHE A 38 -1.32 4.90 -5.93
CA PHE A 38 -2.34 5.94 -5.86
C PHE A 38 -3.23 5.95 -7.10
N HIS A 39 -2.63 5.76 -8.28
CA HIS A 39 -3.36 5.63 -9.54
C HIS A 39 -4.35 4.45 -9.49
N PHE A 40 -3.90 3.29 -8.98
CA PHE A 40 -4.78 2.14 -8.78
C PHE A 40 -5.88 2.40 -7.75
N LEU A 41 -5.58 3.10 -6.65
CA LEU A 41 -6.57 3.46 -5.64
C LEU A 41 -7.63 4.44 -6.19
N THR A 42 -7.25 5.34 -7.10
CA THR A 42 -8.18 6.26 -7.78
C THR A 42 -8.93 5.61 -8.94
N GLU A 43 -8.30 4.67 -9.63
CA GLU A 43 -8.85 3.96 -10.80
C GLU A 43 -8.73 2.43 -10.65
N PRO A 44 -9.52 1.84 -9.74
CA PRO A 44 -9.44 0.41 -9.43
C PRO A 44 -9.92 -0.51 -10.57
N LYS A 45 -10.43 0.04 -11.68
CA LYS A 45 -10.88 -0.71 -12.86
C LYS A 45 -9.72 -1.32 -13.65
N GLU A 46 -8.49 -0.85 -13.43
CA GLU A 46 -7.30 -1.27 -14.17
C GLU A 46 -6.39 -2.20 -13.36
N VAL A 47 -6.98 -3.16 -12.63
CA VAL A 47 -6.23 -4.18 -11.87
C VAL A 47 -5.19 -4.89 -12.75
N GLU A 48 -5.58 -5.27 -13.96
CA GLU A 48 -4.72 -5.97 -14.92
C GLU A 48 -3.52 -5.11 -15.32
N HIS A 49 -3.76 -3.82 -15.56
CA HIS A 49 -2.72 -2.85 -15.91
C HIS A 49 -1.78 -2.60 -14.72
N PHE A 50 -2.33 -2.48 -13.51
CA PHE A 50 -1.56 -2.38 -12.27
C PHE A 50 -0.66 -3.61 -12.04
N LEU A 51 -1.18 -4.82 -12.25
CA LEU A 51 -0.38 -6.06 -12.15
C LEU A 51 0.70 -6.14 -13.23
N ALA A 52 0.42 -5.67 -14.44
CA ALA A 52 1.41 -5.58 -15.50
C ALA A 52 2.53 -4.59 -15.14
N GLN A 53 2.19 -3.40 -14.65
CA GLN A 53 3.17 -2.40 -14.18
C GLN A 53 4.01 -2.92 -13.02
N LEU A 54 3.42 -3.64 -12.07
CA LEU A 54 4.18 -4.28 -10.99
C LEU A 54 5.13 -5.36 -11.50
N SER A 55 4.71 -6.14 -12.50
CA SER A 55 5.56 -7.18 -13.09
C SER A 55 6.73 -6.57 -13.88
N GLU A 56 6.48 -5.50 -14.61
CA GLU A 56 7.52 -4.74 -15.30
C GLU A 56 8.49 -4.06 -14.31
N PHE A 57 7.95 -3.46 -13.24
CA PHE A 57 8.76 -2.87 -12.19
C PHE A 57 9.62 -3.91 -11.46
N ALA A 58 9.05 -5.07 -11.12
CA ALA A 58 9.76 -6.20 -10.55
C ALA A 58 10.94 -6.61 -11.43
N THR A 59 10.69 -6.76 -12.73
CA THR A 59 11.71 -7.15 -13.72
C THR A 59 12.81 -6.09 -13.85
N THR A 60 12.42 -4.81 -13.95
CA THR A 60 13.34 -3.67 -14.08
C THR A 60 14.24 -3.51 -12.86
N ASN A 61 13.71 -3.73 -11.66
CA ASN A 61 14.45 -3.59 -10.41
C ASN A 61 15.10 -4.89 -9.93
N GLN A 62 15.04 -5.97 -10.73
CA GLN A 62 15.50 -7.32 -10.35
C GLN A 62 14.89 -7.85 -9.04
N ILE A 63 13.68 -7.40 -8.72
CA ILE A 63 12.92 -7.82 -7.55
C ILE A 63 11.99 -8.94 -8.02
N SER A 64 11.91 -10.02 -7.25
CA SER A 64 10.91 -11.03 -7.53
C SER A 64 9.51 -10.45 -7.33
N LEU A 65 8.59 -10.78 -8.24
CA LEU A 65 7.21 -10.31 -8.17
C LEU A 65 6.50 -10.72 -6.86
N GLY A 66 6.91 -11.82 -6.23
CA GLY A 66 6.39 -12.27 -4.93
C GLY A 66 6.61 -11.24 -3.80
N PRO A 67 7.87 -10.93 -3.44
CA PRO A 67 8.20 -9.88 -2.49
C PRO A 67 7.59 -8.53 -2.84
N LEU A 68 7.63 -8.12 -4.12
CA LEU A 68 7.03 -6.84 -4.54
C LEU A 68 5.52 -6.78 -4.27
N LYS A 69 4.80 -7.89 -4.46
CA LYS A 69 3.38 -8.01 -4.13
C LYS A 69 3.14 -7.93 -2.62
N SER A 70 3.99 -8.55 -1.81
CA SER A 70 3.91 -8.45 -0.35
C SER A 70 4.09 -7.00 0.10
N ILE A 71 5.12 -6.35 -0.43
CA ILE A 71 5.39 -4.92 -0.26
C ILE A 71 4.17 -4.07 -0.61
N MET A 72 3.57 -4.30 -1.79
CA MET A 72 2.37 -3.58 -2.22
C MET A 72 1.20 -3.75 -1.25
N LYS A 73 0.94 -4.98 -0.77
CA LYS A 73 -0.12 -5.24 0.22
C LYS A 73 0.13 -4.51 1.52
N SER A 74 1.36 -4.58 2.01
CA SER A 74 1.83 -3.90 3.21
C SER A 74 1.66 -2.38 3.08
N LEU A 75 1.97 -1.83 1.90
CA LEU A 75 1.78 -0.41 1.59
C LEU A 75 0.30 -0.02 1.46
N LEU A 76 -0.55 -0.90 0.90
CA LEU A 76 -2.01 -0.71 0.77
C LEU A 76 -2.76 -0.79 2.10
N LEU A 77 -2.19 -1.48 3.10
CA LEU A 77 -2.79 -1.64 4.42
C LEU A 77 -2.98 -0.28 5.09
N VAL A 78 -1.99 0.61 4.98
CA VAL A 78 -1.99 1.99 5.51
C VAL A 78 -3.12 2.85 4.93
N PRO A 79 -3.20 3.10 3.60
CA PRO A 79 -4.27 3.87 3.00
C PRO A 79 -5.64 3.20 3.21
N ASN A 80 -5.74 1.87 3.25
CA ASN A 80 -7.02 1.21 3.48
C ASN A 80 -7.59 1.50 4.88
N GLY A 81 -6.81 1.29 5.95
CA GLY A 81 -7.30 1.64 7.28
C GLY A 81 -7.36 3.16 7.51
N ALA A 82 -6.55 3.95 6.80
CA ALA A 82 -6.68 5.40 6.76
C ALA A 82 -8.00 5.85 6.13
N LEU A 83 -8.43 5.28 5.01
CA LEU A 83 -9.75 5.54 4.43
C LEU A 83 -10.88 5.09 5.34
N LYS A 84 -10.79 3.87 5.88
CA LYS A 84 -11.82 3.31 6.79
C LYS A 84 -12.03 4.15 8.04
N LYS A 85 -10.95 4.74 8.58
CA LYS A 85 -10.99 5.56 9.81
C LYS A 85 -10.97 7.06 9.56
N GLY A 86 -10.86 7.50 8.29
CA GLY A 86 -10.70 8.92 7.93
C GLY A 86 -9.42 9.56 8.48
N LEU A 87 -8.28 8.86 8.43
CA LEU A 87 -7.01 9.36 8.94
C LEU A 87 -6.42 10.49 8.06
N THR A 88 -5.79 11.46 8.73
CA THR A 88 -5.08 12.56 8.09
C THR A 88 -3.69 12.14 7.60
N ALA A 89 -3.10 12.95 6.72
CA ALA A 89 -1.74 12.73 6.21
C ALA A 89 -0.69 12.60 7.33
N GLU A 90 -0.82 13.36 8.42
CA GLU A 90 0.08 13.27 9.56
C GLU A 90 -0.03 11.92 10.28
N GLN A 91 -1.25 11.39 10.44
CA GLN A 91 -1.48 10.09 11.05
C GLN A 91 -0.96 8.96 10.15
N VAL A 92 -1.17 9.07 8.84
CA VAL A 92 -0.61 8.13 7.84
C VAL A 92 0.92 8.15 7.87
N ARG A 93 1.55 9.33 7.95
CA ARG A 93 2.99 9.47 8.11
C ARG A 93 3.48 8.77 9.38
N ALA A 94 2.82 9.01 10.50
CA ALA A 94 3.18 8.41 11.78
C ALA A 94 3.08 6.87 11.76
N ASP A 95 2.07 6.34 11.08
CA ASP A 95 1.93 4.89 10.89
C ASP A 95 3.05 4.30 10.02
N LEU A 96 3.39 4.95 8.91
CA LEU A 96 4.50 4.51 8.04
C LEU A 96 5.85 4.52 8.78
N LEU A 97 6.11 5.56 9.58
CA LEU A 97 7.28 5.63 10.44
C LEU A 97 7.29 4.50 11.48
N THR A 98 6.14 4.21 12.09
CA THR A 98 5.98 3.12 13.08
C THR A 98 6.17 1.74 12.45
N LEU A 99 5.83 1.60 11.17
CA LEU A 99 6.08 0.42 10.36
C LEU A 99 7.56 0.26 9.97
N GLY A 100 8.38 1.29 10.20
CA GLY A 100 9.82 1.28 9.95
C GLY A 100 10.20 1.84 8.59
N LEU A 101 9.31 2.57 7.90
CA LEU A 101 9.64 3.28 6.66
C LEU A 101 10.50 4.52 6.96
N SER A 102 11.44 4.86 6.07
CA SER A 102 12.27 6.06 6.21
C SER A 102 11.43 7.35 6.20
N GLU A 103 11.88 8.38 6.93
CA GLU A 103 11.14 9.64 7.06
C GLU A 103 10.88 10.34 5.73
N GLU A 104 11.86 10.37 4.83
CA GLU A 104 11.66 10.94 3.48
C GLU A 104 10.53 10.25 2.72
N LYS A 105 10.50 8.92 2.74
CA LYS A 105 9.49 8.10 2.05
C LYS A 105 8.12 8.24 2.70
N ALA A 106 8.06 8.23 4.03
CA ALA A 106 6.84 8.45 4.80
C ALA A 106 6.25 9.83 4.51
N THR A 107 7.11 10.86 4.44
CA THR A 107 6.70 12.23 4.12
C THR A 107 6.16 12.31 2.69
N TYR A 108 6.87 11.77 1.70
CA TYR A 108 6.41 11.72 0.31
C TYR A 108 5.04 11.03 0.17
N PHE A 109 4.88 9.86 0.81
CA PHE A 109 3.62 9.13 0.80
C PHE A 109 2.49 9.93 1.44
N SER A 110 2.76 10.59 2.58
CA SER A 110 1.75 11.41 3.27
C SER A 110 1.30 12.62 2.46
N GLU A 111 2.19 13.24 1.70
CA GLU A 111 1.85 14.34 0.79
C GLU A 111 0.97 13.84 -0.36
N LYS A 112 1.32 12.71 -0.97
CA LYS A 112 0.47 12.06 -1.98
C LYS A 112 -0.88 11.64 -1.40
N TRP A 113 -0.91 11.16 -0.15
CA TRP A 113 -2.15 10.86 0.57
C TRP A 113 -3.02 12.09 0.69
N LYS A 114 -2.47 13.21 1.17
CA LYS A 114 -3.20 14.47 1.35
C LYS A 114 -3.86 14.95 0.06
N GLN A 115 -3.15 14.81 -1.07
CA GLN A 115 -3.65 15.21 -2.39
C GLN A 115 -4.77 14.30 -2.90
N ASN A 116 -4.67 12.99 -2.66
CA ASN A 116 -5.61 12.00 -3.21
C ASN A 116 -6.73 11.60 -2.24
N ALA A 117 -6.56 11.78 -0.94
CA ALA A 117 -7.52 11.42 0.11
C ALA A 117 -8.95 11.92 -0.14
N PRO A 118 -9.22 13.18 -0.55
CA PRO A 118 -10.59 13.61 -0.85
C PRO A 118 -11.19 12.85 -2.03
N THR A 119 -10.41 12.62 -3.10
CA THR A 119 -10.84 11.83 -4.26
C THR A 119 -11.09 10.38 -3.88
N LEU A 120 -10.18 9.76 -3.11
CA LEU A 120 -10.31 8.39 -2.62
C LEU A 120 -11.51 8.22 -1.68
N ALA A 121 -11.78 9.20 -0.82
CA ALA A 121 -12.96 9.22 0.05
C ALA A 121 -14.25 9.34 -0.78
N GLN A 122 -14.27 10.16 -1.83
CA GLN A 122 -15.39 10.24 -2.76
C GLN A 122 -15.64 8.90 -3.48
N TRP A 123 -14.58 8.22 -3.93
CA TRP A 123 -14.69 6.88 -4.51
C TRP A 123 -15.17 5.84 -3.48
N ALA A 124 -14.65 5.88 -2.26
CA ALA A 124 -15.06 4.99 -1.17
C ALA A 124 -16.54 5.17 -0.78
N ILE A 125 -17.07 6.39 -0.84
CA ILE A 125 -18.48 6.71 -0.57
C ILE A 125 -19.37 6.34 -1.77
N GLY A 126 -18.91 6.55 -3.00
CA GLY A 126 -19.63 6.22 -4.23
C GLY A 126 -19.67 4.73 -4.57
N GLN A 127 -18.77 3.93 -4.01
CA GLN A 127 -18.65 2.49 -4.21
C GLN A 127 -18.47 1.74 -2.89
N THR A 128 -19.55 1.59 -2.12
CA THR A 128 -19.66 0.73 -0.92
C THR A 128 -19.18 -0.74 -1.12
N LEU A 129 -18.81 -1.14 -2.34
CA LEU A 129 -18.39 -2.48 -2.73
C LEU A 129 -16.86 -2.67 -2.87
N MET A 130 -16.07 -1.61 -3.10
CA MET A 130 -14.67 -1.79 -3.54
C MET A 130 -13.62 -1.91 -2.43
N ILE A 131 -13.92 -1.46 -1.21
CA ILE A 131 -13.06 -1.72 -0.04
C ILE A 131 -13.00 -3.20 0.27
N ASN A 132 -14.12 -3.91 0.07
CA ASN A 132 -14.12 -5.37 0.10
C ASN A 132 -13.29 -5.89 -1.07
N GLN A 133 -13.49 -5.50 -2.33
CA GLN A 133 -12.67 -5.99 -3.46
C GLN A 133 -11.15 -5.71 -3.40
N LEU A 134 -10.67 -4.69 -2.68
CA LEU A 134 -9.22 -4.48 -2.45
C LEU A 134 -8.64 -5.47 -1.42
N VAL A 135 -9.46 -5.87 -0.44
CA VAL A 135 -9.14 -6.85 0.61
C VAL A 135 -9.45 -8.29 0.16
N ASP A 136 -10.51 -8.43 -0.63
CA ASP A 136 -11.13 -9.59 -1.27
C ASP A 136 -10.64 -9.77 -2.71
N MET A 137 -9.67 -8.95 -3.14
CA MET A 137 -8.53 -9.49 -3.85
C MET A 137 -7.90 -10.49 -2.87
N GLU A 138 -8.49 -11.67 -2.73
CA GLU A 138 -7.71 -12.88 -2.82
C GLU A 138 -6.86 -12.67 -4.07
N TRP A 139 -5.65 -12.15 -3.87
CA TRP A 139 -4.59 -12.25 -4.85
C TRP A 139 -4.50 -13.75 -5.09
N ARG A 140 -5.21 -14.25 -6.10
CA ARG A 140 -5.62 -15.65 -6.26
C ARG A 140 -4.46 -16.59 -6.64
N PHE A 141 -3.28 -16.30 -6.12
CA PHE A 141 -2.01 -16.88 -6.50
C PHE A 141 -1.17 -17.22 -5.26
N GLY A 142 -1.77 -17.88 -4.26
CA GLY A 142 -0.92 -18.60 -3.30
C GLY A 142 -1.43 -18.86 -1.89
N VAL A 143 -2.70 -18.68 -1.53
CA VAL A 143 -3.24 -19.41 -0.37
C VAL A 143 -3.82 -20.73 -0.84
N LYS A 144 -2.95 -21.60 -1.37
CA LYS A 144 -2.99 -22.95 -0.83
C LYS A 144 -2.26 -22.84 0.50
N VAL A 145 -3.03 -22.69 1.58
CA VAL A 145 -2.60 -23.22 2.87
C VAL A 145 -2.21 -24.67 2.58
N GLY A 146 -0.90 -24.92 2.55
CA GLY A 146 -0.36 -26.26 2.48
C GLY A 146 -0.50 -26.92 3.83
N GLY A 147 -0.93 -28.19 3.81
CA GLY A 147 -0.87 -29.12 4.94
C GLY A 147 -2.21 -29.35 5.60
#